data_AF-A0A1S9LZ26-F1
#
_entry.id   AF-A0A1S9LZ26-F1
#
_cell.length_a   1.000
_cell.length_b   1.000
_cell.length_c   1.000
_cell.angle_alpha   90.00
_cell.angle_beta   90.00
_cell.angle_gamma   90.00
#
_symmetry.space_group_name_H-M   'P 1'
#
loop_
_entity.id
_entity.type
_entity.pdbx_description
1 polymer ?
#
loop_
_entity_poly.entity_id
_entity_poly.type
_entity_poly.pdbx_seq_one_letter_code
_entity_poly.pdbx_strand_id
1 'polypeptide(L)'
;MILVKYPLLSSVYKPYFYYALEEYILNNFLKYDDEIYFFFWTMKGIVIGRNQIIENEINLDFIKKNKIEFFRRPSGGGCVYNDFNTPIFSFIFKNKFLDFSFKRYLNFIIQAFNNLGISLYFGGRNDILFKGKKVSGNAFWKNKNGIVMHGTLLYQCDIDTMIRCITPNNQKLISKGIDSVRSRVLNLKDYLPDMTQEILVNYLEKFLKKQELILTKKDLAAINKLAIKYNSFKWLFNHPIYSKNLQYRFGWGEIKVFLELEDGYIRKMELCGDFFHIQENLKKFCSFFENILFRTEDIQKILKKVNINNYILNASNQDFLFLLEQGLINNKYKQS
;
A
#
# COMPACT_ATOMS: atom_id res chain seq x y z
N MET A 1 -4.30 27.21 -8.28
CA MET A 1 -4.33 26.04 -7.40
C MET A 1 -3.92 26.51 -6.02
N ILE A 2 -4.46 25.88 -4.98
CA ILE A 2 -4.26 26.25 -3.59
C ILE A 2 -3.26 25.27 -2.99
N LEU A 3 -2.07 25.74 -2.66
CA LEU A 3 -1.05 24.94 -2.01
C LEU A 3 -1.42 24.73 -0.55
N VAL A 4 -1.53 23.48 -0.10
CA VAL A 4 -1.81 23.16 1.29
C VAL A 4 -0.49 23.03 2.05
N LYS A 5 -0.31 23.86 3.07
CA LYS A 5 0.80 23.82 4.01
C LYS A 5 0.31 23.39 5.38
N TYR A 6 1.15 22.66 6.08
CA TYR A 6 0.94 22.22 7.45
C TYR A 6 2.27 22.29 8.19
N PRO A 7 2.25 22.58 9.50
CA PRO A 7 3.48 22.55 10.30
C PRO A 7 4.04 21.13 10.30
N LEU A 8 5.30 20.99 9.89
CA LEU A 8 6.03 19.74 10.02
C LEU A 8 6.28 19.50 11.50
N LEU A 9 5.75 18.40 12.04
CA LEU A 9 6.22 17.90 13.33
C LEU A 9 7.66 17.42 13.17
N SER A 10 8.41 17.32 14.28
CA SER A 10 9.81 16.87 14.30
C SER A 10 10.05 15.49 13.70
N SER A 11 8.99 14.71 13.43
CA SER A 11 9.02 13.42 12.74
C SER A 11 8.30 13.49 11.39
N VAL A 12 8.87 12.86 10.35
CA VAL A 12 8.22 12.65 9.05
C VAL A 12 6.90 11.89 9.25
N TYR A 13 5.81 12.43 8.71
CA TYR A 13 4.51 11.77 8.75
C TYR A 13 4.50 10.46 7.95
N LYS A 14 3.76 9.48 8.44
CA LYS A 14 3.53 8.21 7.72
C LYS A 14 2.41 8.37 6.69
N PRO A 15 2.32 7.47 5.67
CA PRO A 15 1.30 7.54 4.62
C PRO A 15 -0.15 7.69 5.10
N TYR A 16 -0.51 7.07 6.23
CA TYR A 16 -1.86 7.17 6.79
C TYR A 16 -2.29 8.61 7.16
N PHE A 17 -1.33 9.49 7.48
CA PHE A 17 -1.61 10.90 7.71
C PHE A 17 -2.00 11.60 6.41
N TYR A 18 -1.26 11.32 5.32
CA TYR A 18 -1.53 11.94 4.02
C TYR A 18 -2.85 11.48 3.42
N TYR A 19 -3.22 10.20 3.57
CA TYR A 19 -4.55 9.72 3.15
C TYR A 19 -5.67 10.40 3.96
N ALA A 20 -5.46 10.63 5.25
CA ALA A 20 -6.39 11.40 6.08
C ALA A 20 -6.45 12.88 5.68
N LEU A 21 -5.31 13.48 5.32
CA LEU A 21 -5.24 14.86 4.82
C LEU A 21 -5.99 15.01 3.49
N GLU A 22 -5.79 14.09 2.55
CA GLU A 22 -6.55 14.01 1.29
C GLU A 22 -8.06 13.97 1.56
N GLU A 23 -8.51 13.05 2.41
CA GLU A 23 -9.93 12.91 2.77
C GLU A 23 -10.46 14.16 3.51
N TYR A 24 -9.65 14.76 4.37
CA TYR A 24 -10.02 15.94 5.14
C TYR A 24 -10.24 17.17 4.24
N ILE A 25 -9.30 17.46 3.32
CA ILE A 25 -9.45 18.55 2.35
C ILE A 25 -10.68 18.32 1.48
N LEU A 26 -10.82 17.09 0.96
CA LEU A 26 -11.92 16.70 0.09
C LEU A 26 -13.30 16.96 0.72
N ASN A 27 -13.41 16.74 2.04
CA ASN A 27 -14.68 16.83 2.75
C ASN A 27 -14.97 18.21 3.34
N ASN A 28 -13.98 19.07 3.53
CA ASN A 28 -14.14 20.32 4.32
C ASN A 28 -13.78 21.60 3.57
N PHE A 29 -13.00 21.54 2.48
CA PHE A 29 -12.43 22.74 1.85
C PHE A 29 -12.92 23.05 0.46
N LEU A 30 -13.54 22.09 -0.25
CA LEU A 30 -14.03 22.30 -1.61
C LEU A 30 -15.27 23.22 -1.65
N LYS A 31 -15.07 24.54 -1.60
CA LYS A 31 -16.14 25.54 -1.59
C LYS A 31 -16.59 25.87 -3.00
N TYR A 32 -15.63 26.24 -3.83
CA TYR A 32 -15.86 26.63 -5.20
C TYR A 32 -15.46 25.52 -6.15
N ASP A 33 -15.89 25.72 -7.37
CA ASP A 33 -16.07 24.67 -8.34
C ASP A 33 -14.77 24.48 -9.15
N ASP A 34 -13.98 25.53 -9.29
CA ASP A 34 -12.69 25.62 -9.99
C ASP A 34 -11.47 25.47 -9.06
N GLU A 35 -11.70 25.23 -7.77
CA GLU A 35 -10.64 25.01 -6.80
C GLU A 35 -9.94 23.65 -6.99
N ILE A 36 -8.62 23.69 -6.98
CA ILE A 36 -7.77 22.52 -6.90
C ILE A 36 -6.80 22.75 -5.75
N TYR A 37 -6.95 21.95 -4.71
CA TYR A 37 -6.01 21.89 -3.59
C TYR A 37 -4.90 20.90 -3.94
N PHE A 38 -3.66 21.22 -3.55
CA PHE A 38 -2.55 20.33 -3.78
C PHE A 38 -1.47 20.42 -2.71
N PHE A 39 -0.70 19.34 -2.58
CA PHE A 39 0.51 19.28 -1.78
C PHE A 39 1.42 18.15 -2.28
N PHE A 40 2.69 18.22 -1.89
CA PHE A 40 3.68 17.18 -2.13
C PHE A 40 4.09 16.52 -0.82
N TRP A 41 4.42 15.24 -0.87
CA TRP A 41 4.88 14.46 0.26
C TRP A 41 5.78 13.31 -0.19
N THR A 42 6.46 12.68 0.75
CA THR A 42 7.35 11.54 0.48
C THR A 42 7.16 10.46 1.52
N MET A 43 7.53 9.23 1.18
CA MET A 43 7.48 8.09 2.10
C MET A 43 8.45 7.00 1.64
N LYS A 44 8.90 6.15 2.57
CA LYS A 44 9.66 4.94 2.25
C LYS A 44 8.86 3.69 2.60
N GLY A 45 8.71 2.78 1.63
CA GLY A 45 7.88 1.58 1.79
C GLY A 45 6.98 1.30 0.59
N ILE A 46 6.07 0.34 0.79
CA ILE A 46 5.19 -0.16 -0.26
C ILE A 46 3.76 0.36 -0.06
N VAL A 47 3.07 0.70 -1.14
CA VAL A 47 1.67 1.11 -1.13
C VAL A 47 0.85 0.18 -2.01
N ILE A 48 0.00 -0.61 -1.36
CA ILE A 48 -0.93 -1.56 -1.97
C ILE A 48 -2.20 -0.82 -2.38
N GLY A 49 -2.71 -1.11 -3.57
CA GLY A 49 -3.96 -0.55 -4.08
C GLY A 49 -5.17 -1.05 -3.30
N ARG A 50 -6.24 -0.26 -3.27
CA ARG A 50 -7.45 -0.49 -2.46
C ARG A 50 -7.99 -1.93 -2.50
N ASN A 51 -7.97 -2.55 -3.67
CA ASN A 51 -8.60 -3.85 -3.94
C ASN A 51 -7.61 -5.00 -4.12
N GLN A 52 -6.31 -4.79 -3.89
CA GLN A 52 -5.29 -5.83 -4.11
C GLN A 52 -5.13 -6.73 -2.88
N ILE A 53 -4.82 -8.01 -3.13
CA ILE A 53 -4.46 -9.00 -2.11
C ILE A 53 -2.98 -8.86 -1.82
N ILE A 54 -2.60 -8.64 -0.56
CA ILE A 54 -1.24 -8.27 -0.17
C ILE A 54 -0.22 -9.32 -0.61
N GLU A 55 -0.52 -10.60 -0.36
CA GLU A 55 0.34 -11.73 -0.67
C GLU A 55 0.67 -11.88 -2.15
N ASN A 56 -0.20 -11.41 -3.04
CA ASN A 56 0.02 -11.48 -4.47
C ASN A 56 0.95 -10.37 -4.97
N GLU A 57 1.15 -9.33 -4.17
CA GLU A 57 1.76 -8.08 -4.61
C GLU A 57 3.16 -7.85 -4.03
N ILE A 58 3.50 -8.49 -2.90
CA ILE A 58 4.73 -8.19 -2.18
C ILE A 58 5.55 -9.43 -1.85
N ASN A 59 6.87 -9.29 -1.91
CA ASN A 59 7.82 -10.30 -1.46
C ASN A 59 7.98 -10.24 0.06
N LEU A 60 7.17 -11.01 0.77
CA LEU A 60 7.13 -11.01 2.24
C LEU A 60 8.51 -11.28 2.87
N ASP A 61 9.31 -12.16 2.29
CA ASP A 61 10.64 -12.49 2.83
C ASP A 61 11.60 -11.32 2.68
N PHE A 62 11.65 -10.71 1.49
CA PHE A 62 12.52 -9.57 1.23
C PHE A 62 12.16 -8.38 2.11
N ILE A 63 10.88 -8.03 2.23
CA ILE A 63 10.44 -6.87 3.03
C ILE A 63 10.67 -7.10 4.52
N LYS A 64 10.47 -8.33 5.04
CA LYS A 64 10.75 -8.70 6.43
C LYS A 64 12.25 -8.55 6.72
N LYS A 65 13.11 -9.09 5.85
CA LYS A 65 14.58 -9.00 6.00
C LYS A 65 15.07 -7.56 5.95
N ASN A 66 14.51 -6.74 5.07
CA ASN A 66 14.95 -5.35 4.86
C ASN A 66 14.16 -4.32 5.67
N LYS A 67 13.27 -4.75 6.57
CA LYS A 67 12.50 -3.85 7.45
C LYS A 67 11.69 -2.80 6.66
N ILE A 68 11.10 -3.23 5.55
CA ILE A 68 10.33 -2.36 4.65
C ILE A 68 8.86 -2.42 5.05
N GLU A 69 8.31 -1.27 5.43
CA GLU A 69 6.90 -1.12 5.78
C GLU A 69 6.02 -1.10 4.52
N PHE A 70 4.75 -1.48 4.69
CA PHE A 70 3.75 -1.41 3.64
C PHE A 70 2.42 -0.89 4.17
N PHE A 71 1.65 -0.24 3.29
CA PHE A 71 0.42 0.47 3.58
C PHE A 71 -0.63 0.19 2.50
N ARG A 72 -1.91 0.41 2.80
CA ARG A 72 -2.99 0.39 1.80
C ARG A 72 -3.51 1.80 1.57
N ARG A 73 -3.60 2.22 0.31
CA ARG A 73 -4.17 3.53 -0.05
C ARG A 73 -5.69 3.45 -0.34
N PRO A 74 -6.42 4.57 -0.30
CA PRO A 74 -7.85 4.60 -0.60
C PRO A 74 -8.17 4.37 -2.08
N SER A 75 -7.24 4.69 -2.98
CA SER A 75 -7.39 4.56 -4.42
C SER A 75 -7.10 3.16 -4.95
N GLY A 76 -7.72 2.84 -6.09
CA GLY A 76 -7.40 1.64 -6.86
C GLY A 76 -6.03 1.72 -7.56
N GLY A 77 -5.81 0.82 -8.52
CA GLY A 77 -4.54 0.69 -9.24
C GLY A 77 -3.59 -0.30 -8.58
N GLY A 78 -2.38 -0.42 -9.14
CA GLY A 78 -1.39 -1.44 -8.75
C GLY A 78 -0.58 -1.12 -7.49
N CYS A 79 0.24 -2.07 -7.07
CA CYS A 79 1.18 -1.94 -5.96
C CYS A 79 2.39 -1.11 -6.39
N VAL A 80 2.88 -0.23 -5.52
CA VAL A 80 4.04 0.62 -5.80
C VAL A 80 5.00 0.64 -4.61
N TYR A 81 6.30 0.70 -4.89
CA TYR A 81 7.32 1.05 -3.90
C TYR A 81 7.66 2.53 -4.05
N ASN A 82 7.86 3.21 -2.92
CA ASN A 82 8.39 4.56 -2.88
C ASN A 82 9.57 4.61 -1.90
N ASP A 83 10.51 5.50 -2.19
CA ASP A 83 11.51 5.98 -1.27
C ASP A 83 11.40 7.51 -1.12
N PHE A 84 12.23 8.10 -0.27
CA PHE A 84 12.20 9.56 -0.04
C PHE A 84 12.63 10.37 -1.28
N ASN A 85 13.24 9.71 -2.26
CA ASN A 85 13.62 10.30 -3.54
C ASN A 85 12.51 10.18 -4.59
N THR A 86 11.32 9.71 -4.21
CA THR A 86 10.15 9.58 -5.07
C THR A 86 9.04 10.49 -4.53
N PRO A 87 8.98 11.76 -4.96
CA PRO A 87 7.90 12.67 -4.56
C PRO A 87 6.54 12.13 -4.94
N ILE A 88 5.58 12.32 -4.05
CA ILE A 88 4.17 12.04 -4.29
C ILE A 88 3.44 13.37 -4.30
N PHE A 89 2.56 13.57 -5.27
CA PHE A 89 1.68 14.73 -5.32
C PHE A 89 0.24 14.29 -5.17
N SER A 90 -0.58 15.14 -4.54
CA SER A 90 -2.01 14.94 -4.42
C SER A 90 -2.73 16.19 -4.95
N PHE A 91 -3.74 15.99 -5.80
CA PHE A 91 -4.66 17.01 -6.31
C PHE A 91 -6.08 16.66 -5.84
N ILE A 92 -6.74 17.59 -5.17
CA ILE A 92 -8.10 17.43 -4.63
C ILE A 92 -9.00 18.50 -5.22
N PHE A 93 -10.12 18.09 -5.83
CA PHE A 93 -11.02 18.99 -6.56
C PHE A 93 -12.45 18.39 -6.64
N LYS A 94 -13.45 19.23 -6.92
CA LYS A 94 -14.84 18.76 -7.06
C LYS A 94 -15.03 17.88 -8.29
N ASN A 95 -15.93 16.90 -8.17
CA ASN A 95 -16.30 16.01 -9.27
C ASN A 95 -17.35 16.67 -10.18
N LYS A 96 -16.90 17.52 -11.11
CA LYS A 96 -17.79 18.29 -12.01
C LYS A 96 -18.22 17.57 -13.27
N PHE A 97 -17.39 16.67 -13.76
CA PHE A 97 -17.57 16.05 -15.06
C PHE A 97 -18.04 14.62 -14.88
N LEU A 98 -18.98 14.19 -15.73
CA LEU A 98 -19.41 12.79 -15.79
C LEU A 98 -18.20 11.87 -16.00
N ASP A 99 -17.26 12.30 -16.86
CA ASP A 99 -16.03 11.57 -17.16
C ASP A 99 -14.79 12.24 -16.55
N PHE A 100 -14.21 11.58 -15.56
CA PHE A 100 -12.90 11.96 -15.01
C PHE A 100 -11.78 11.65 -16.01
N SER A 101 -10.88 12.61 -16.24
CA SER A 101 -9.71 12.45 -17.11
C SER A 101 -8.42 12.83 -16.38
N PHE A 102 -7.52 11.86 -16.22
CA PHE A 102 -6.17 12.09 -15.70
C PHE A 102 -5.41 13.14 -16.53
N LYS A 103 -5.54 13.09 -17.85
CA LYS A 103 -4.78 13.94 -18.78
C LYS A 103 -4.89 15.43 -18.43
N ARG A 104 -6.09 15.89 -18.07
CA ARG A 104 -6.34 17.29 -17.69
C ARG A 104 -5.47 17.74 -16.53
N TYR A 105 -5.44 16.95 -15.46
CA TYR A 105 -4.77 17.31 -14.22
C TYR A 105 -3.26 17.00 -14.26
N LEU A 106 -2.87 15.91 -14.92
CA LEU A 106 -1.45 15.60 -15.15
C LEU A 106 -0.76 16.61 -16.05
N ASN A 107 -1.51 17.33 -16.91
CA ASN A 107 -0.95 18.40 -17.71
C ASN A 107 -0.28 19.49 -16.85
N PHE A 108 -0.75 19.74 -15.63
CA PHE A 108 -0.10 20.72 -14.74
C PHE A 108 1.35 20.32 -14.40
N ILE A 109 1.58 19.04 -14.10
CA ILE A 109 2.91 18.50 -13.86
C ILE A 109 3.72 18.48 -15.16
N ILE A 110 3.12 18.03 -16.26
CA ILE A 110 3.79 17.97 -17.57
C ILE A 110 4.31 19.34 -17.99
N GLN A 111 3.49 20.40 -17.89
CA GLN A 111 3.91 21.75 -18.27
C GLN A 111 5.05 22.28 -17.39
N ALA A 112 5.03 21.95 -16.09
CA ALA A 112 6.11 22.34 -15.18
C ALA A 112 7.46 21.71 -15.61
N PHE A 113 7.47 20.43 -15.96
CA PHE A 113 8.69 19.75 -16.44
C PHE A 113 9.10 20.20 -17.85
N ASN A 114 8.14 20.48 -18.74
CA ASN A 114 8.45 21.02 -20.07
C ASN A 114 9.19 22.36 -19.94
N ASN A 115 8.83 23.21 -18.97
CA ASN A 115 9.54 24.45 -18.68
C ASN A 115 10.95 24.26 -18.09
N LEU A 116 11.26 23.07 -17.57
CA LEU A 116 12.61 22.66 -17.19
C LEU A 116 13.38 22.01 -18.34
N GLY A 117 12.84 22.03 -19.57
CA GLY A 117 13.43 21.37 -20.73
C GLY A 117 13.22 19.87 -20.79
N ILE A 118 12.36 19.30 -19.93
CA ILE A 118 12.04 17.88 -19.90
C ILE A 118 10.67 17.65 -20.55
N SER A 119 10.67 17.24 -21.82
CA SER A 119 9.44 17.00 -22.58
C SER A 119 8.67 15.77 -22.09
N LEU A 120 7.73 15.98 -21.17
CA LEU A 120 6.85 14.93 -20.65
C LEU A 120 5.57 14.80 -21.47
N TYR A 121 5.01 13.60 -21.50
CA TYR A 121 3.77 13.31 -22.22
C TYR A 121 2.84 12.44 -21.39
N PHE A 122 1.53 12.63 -21.55
CA PHE A 122 0.54 11.74 -20.99
C PHE A 122 0.56 10.40 -21.74
N GLY A 123 0.61 9.28 -21.01
CA GLY A 123 0.66 7.94 -21.57
C GLY A 123 -0.40 7.00 -21.02
N GLY A 124 -0.93 6.14 -21.91
CA GLY A 124 -1.88 5.10 -21.53
C GLY A 124 -3.14 5.66 -20.87
N ARG A 125 -3.47 5.15 -19.68
CA ARG A 125 -4.67 5.54 -18.93
C ARG A 125 -4.39 6.57 -17.83
N ASN A 126 -3.21 6.54 -17.23
CA ASN A 126 -2.93 7.22 -15.96
C ASN A 126 -1.42 7.46 -15.73
N ASP A 127 -0.59 7.43 -16.77
CA ASP A 127 0.86 7.54 -16.62
C ASP A 127 1.40 8.83 -17.24
N ILE A 128 2.57 9.27 -16.76
CA ILE A 128 3.39 10.29 -17.43
C ILE A 128 4.66 9.59 -17.94
N LEU A 129 5.01 9.87 -19.19
CA LEU A 129 6.13 9.29 -19.90
C LEU A 129 7.19 10.35 -20.23
N PHE A 130 8.45 9.94 -20.20
CA PHE A 130 9.59 10.65 -20.75
C PHE A 130 10.39 9.69 -21.65
N LYS A 131 10.69 10.09 -22.89
CA LYS A 131 11.38 9.23 -23.87
C LYS A 131 10.74 7.83 -24.01
N GLY A 132 9.41 7.77 -24.00
CA GLY A 132 8.64 6.52 -24.07
C GLY A 132 8.63 5.66 -22.79
N LYS A 133 9.36 6.06 -21.73
CA LYS A 133 9.43 5.35 -20.46
C LYS A 133 8.60 6.05 -19.38
N LYS A 134 7.98 5.27 -18.50
CA LYS A 134 7.16 5.78 -17.40
C LYS A 134 8.02 6.47 -16.33
N VAL A 135 7.62 7.69 -15.98
CA VAL A 135 8.21 8.50 -14.91
C VAL A 135 7.21 8.84 -13.80
N SER A 136 5.91 8.58 -14.03
CA SER A 136 4.86 8.76 -13.04
C SER A 136 3.74 7.77 -13.23
N GLY A 137 3.25 7.18 -12.14
CA GLY A 137 2.01 6.42 -12.10
C GLY A 137 0.99 7.11 -11.21
N ASN A 138 -0.26 7.18 -11.69
CA ASN A 138 -1.30 7.96 -11.02
C ASN A 138 -2.51 7.12 -10.67
N ALA A 139 -3.16 7.44 -9.57
CA ALA A 139 -4.40 6.81 -9.15
C ALA A 139 -5.37 7.87 -8.64
N PHE A 140 -6.65 7.53 -8.59
CA PHE A 140 -7.65 8.40 -7.99
C PHE A 140 -8.63 7.60 -7.16
N TRP A 141 -9.31 8.31 -6.27
CA TRP A 141 -10.53 7.86 -5.62
C TRP A 141 -11.50 9.04 -5.54
N LYS A 142 -12.79 8.74 -5.42
CA LYS A 142 -13.84 9.75 -5.34
C LYS A 142 -14.85 9.42 -4.26
N ASN A 143 -15.48 10.45 -3.72
CA ASN A 143 -16.67 10.33 -2.90
C ASN A 143 -17.72 11.34 -3.38
N LYS A 144 -18.78 11.54 -2.60
CA LYS A 144 -19.85 12.49 -2.93
C LYS A 144 -19.40 13.96 -3.04
N ASN A 145 -18.28 14.33 -2.42
CA ASN A 145 -17.78 15.71 -2.37
C ASN A 145 -16.82 16.02 -3.52
N GLY A 146 -16.07 15.03 -4.02
CA GLY A 146 -15.15 15.25 -5.13
C GLY A 146 -14.21 14.08 -5.42
N ILE A 147 -13.06 14.41 -5.99
CA ILE A 147 -12.01 13.49 -6.42
C ILE A 147 -10.69 13.86 -5.76
N VAL A 148 -9.96 12.83 -5.34
CA VAL A 148 -8.53 12.90 -5.03
C VAL A 148 -7.80 12.15 -6.12
N MET A 149 -6.87 12.82 -6.79
CA MET A 149 -5.93 12.22 -7.73
C MET A 149 -4.52 12.38 -7.16
N HIS A 150 -3.77 11.30 -7.05
CA HIS A 150 -2.38 11.36 -6.62
C HIS A 150 -1.47 10.59 -7.56
N GLY A 151 -0.19 10.93 -7.52
CA GLY A 151 0.80 10.33 -8.39
C GLY A 151 2.18 10.34 -7.78
N THR A 152 2.98 9.36 -8.16
CA THR A 152 4.40 9.30 -7.83
C THR A 152 5.21 9.97 -8.94
N LEU A 153 6.36 10.56 -8.60
CA LEU A 153 7.35 11.03 -9.55
C LEU A 153 8.63 10.22 -9.33
N LEU A 154 8.97 9.36 -10.29
CA LEU A 154 10.22 8.62 -10.27
C LEU A 154 11.37 9.60 -10.52
N TYR A 155 11.83 10.22 -9.44
CA TYR A 155 12.89 11.21 -9.52
C TYR A 155 14.26 10.55 -9.37
N GLN A 156 14.52 9.88 -8.25
CA GLN A 156 15.72 9.07 -8.04
C GLN A 156 15.40 7.81 -7.21
N CYS A 157 14.40 7.08 -7.66
CA CYS A 157 13.91 5.86 -7.01
C CYS A 157 14.92 4.71 -7.12
N ASP A 158 15.14 3.95 -6.04
CA ASP A 158 15.83 2.66 -6.10
C ASP A 158 14.97 1.59 -6.80
N ILE A 159 15.17 1.50 -8.11
CA ILE A 159 14.43 0.58 -8.99
C ILE A 159 14.68 -0.89 -8.62
N ASP A 160 15.87 -1.24 -8.13
CA ASP A 160 16.19 -2.63 -7.80
C ASP A 160 15.46 -3.05 -6.52
N THR A 161 15.47 -2.18 -5.50
CA THR A 161 14.69 -2.40 -4.28
C THR A 161 13.20 -2.44 -4.59
N MET A 162 12.68 -1.53 -5.43
CA MET A 162 11.29 -1.55 -5.88
C MET A 162 10.89 -2.92 -6.42
N ILE A 163 11.68 -3.48 -7.34
CA ILE A 163 11.34 -4.75 -8.01
C ILE A 163 11.44 -5.92 -7.05
N ARG A 164 12.46 -5.95 -6.19
CA ARG A 164 12.60 -6.98 -5.16
C ARG A 164 11.46 -6.94 -4.13
N CYS A 165 10.87 -5.77 -3.89
CA CYS A 165 9.73 -5.61 -3.00
C CYS A 165 8.43 -6.15 -3.60
N ILE A 166 8.21 -5.96 -4.90
CA ILE A 166 6.91 -6.22 -5.56
C ILE A 166 6.90 -7.43 -6.50
N THR A 167 7.99 -8.20 -6.53
CA THR A 167 8.10 -9.44 -7.34
C THR A 167 8.20 -10.65 -6.41
N PRO A 168 7.36 -11.69 -6.58
CA PRO A 168 7.41 -12.90 -5.77
C PRO A 168 8.82 -13.54 -5.69
N ASN A 169 9.06 -14.29 -4.61
CA ASN A 169 10.38 -14.83 -4.26
C ASN A 169 10.82 -15.96 -5.21
N ASN A 170 11.26 -15.60 -6.42
CA ASN A 170 11.87 -16.49 -7.40
C ASN A 170 12.99 -15.73 -8.12
N GLN A 171 14.24 -16.11 -7.89
CA GLN A 171 15.42 -15.38 -8.39
C GLN A 171 15.44 -15.22 -9.93
N LYS A 172 14.93 -16.21 -10.67
CA LYS A 172 14.80 -16.13 -12.14
C LYS A 172 13.72 -15.14 -12.56
N LEU A 173 12.63 -15.04 -11.80
CA LEU A 173 11.59 -14.03 -12.04
C LEU A 173 12.06 -12.63 -11.66
N ILE A 174 12.83 -12.50 -10.58
CA ILE A 174 13.37 -11.21 -10.13
C ILE A 174 14.33 -10.64 -11.17
N SER A 175 15.30 -11.43 -11.65
CA SER A 175 16.26 -10.97 -12.69
C SER A 175 15.55 -10.52 -13.97
N LYS A 176 14.66 -11.34 -14.54
CA LYS A 176 13.85 -10.95 -15.70
C LYS A 176 12.95 -9.73 -15.42
N GLY A 177 12.42 -9.62 -14.20
CA GLY A 177 11.62 -8.48 -13.74
C GLY A 177 12.43 -7.19 -13.70
N ILE A 178 13.68 -7.26 -13.24
CA ILE A 178 14.63 -6.13 -13.21
C ILE A 178 14.84 -5.57 -14.61
N ASP A 179 15.22 -6.43 -15.56
CA ASP A 179 15.46 -6.01 -16.94
C ASP A 179 14.18 -5.45 -17.59
N SER A 180 13.05 -6.12 -17.38
CA SER A 180 11.75 -5.69 -17.92
C SER A 180 11.32 -4.32 -17.38
N VAL A 181 11.47 -4.06 -16.09
CA VAL A 181 11.05 -2.78 -15.50
C VAL A 181 12.03 -1.67 -15.89
N ARG A 182 13.35 -1.90 -15.85
CA ARG A 182 14.36 -0.90 -16.30
C ARG A 182 14.19 -0.48 -17.76
N SER A 183 13.64 -1.36 -18.60
CA SER A 183 13.29 -1.01 -19.98
C SER A 183 12.07 -0.07 -20.08
N ARG A 184 11.16 -0.09 -19.08
CA ARG A 184 9.86 0.59 -19.11
C ARG A 184 9.77 1.84 -18.22
N VAL A 185 10.61 1.97 -17.19
CA VAL A 185 10.61 3.12 -16.26
C VAL A 185 11.91 3.91 -16.34
N LEU A 186 11.88 5.16 -15.86
CA LEU A 186 13.03 6.05 -15.91
C LEU A 186 13.01 7.02 -14.72
N ASN A 187 14.19 7.33 -14.19
CA ASN A 187 14.41 8.34 -13.16
C ASN A 187 14.70 9.71 -13.79
N LEU A 188 14.00 10.74 -13.32
CA LEU A 188 14.14 12.11 -13.84
C LEU A 188 15.43 12.81 -13.40
N LYS A 189 16.05 12.37 -12.30
CA LYS A 189 17.28 12.96 -11.75
C LYS A 189 18.45 12.93 -12.75
N ASP A 190 18.54 11.89 -13.56
CA ASP A 190 19.58 11.73 -14.59
C ASP A 190 19.56 12.85 -15.65
N TYR A 191 18.43 13.56 -15.74
CA TYR A 191 18.20 14.66 -16.68
C TYR A 191 18.10 16.03 -16.00
N LEU A 192 18.22 16.07 -14.67
CA LEU A 192 18.20 17.27 -13.85
C LEU A 192 19.37 17.19 -12.83
N PRO A 193 20.64 17.18 -13.32
CA PRO A 193 21.81 16.91 -12.48
C PRO A 193 22.01 17.95 -11.37
N ASP A 194 21.54 19.18 -11.56
CA ASP A 194 21.73 20.29 -10.60
C ASP A 194 20.54 20.51 -9.65
N MET A 195 19.45 19.75 -9.81
CA MET A 195 18.31 19.82 -8.89
C MET A 195 18.39 18.68 -7.87
N THR A 196 18.08 18.92 -6.60
CA THR A 196 17.75 17.84 -5.66
C THR A 196 16.25 17.56 -5.72
N GLN A 197 15.81 16.47 -5.08
CA GLN A 197 14.38 16.17 -4.94
C GLN A 197 13.62 17.33 -4.28
N GLU A 198 14.21 17.94 -3.25
CA GLU A 198 13.64 19.09 -2.55
C GLU A 198 13.56 20.32 -3.45
N ILE A 199 14.61 20.63 -4.21
CA ILE A 199 14.62 21.74 -5.17
C ILE A 199 13.53 21.54 -6.24
N LEU A 200 13.36 20.32 -6.74
CA LEU A 200 12.29 19.98 -7.68
C LEU A 200 10.91 20.23 -7.07
N VAL A 201 10.64 19.73 -5.85
CA VAL A 201 9.35 19.94 -5.20
C VAL A 201 9.08 21.42 -4.95
N ASN A 202 10.07 22.17 -4.48
CA ASN A 202 9.96 23.62 -4.29
C ASN A 202 9.68 24.35 -5.61
N TYR A 203 10.29 23.93 -6.72
CA TYR A 203 9.99 24.45 -8.05
C TYR A 203 8.54 24.15 -8.46
N LEU A 204 8.10 22.88 -8.33
CA LEU A 204 6.74 22.47 -8.69
C LEU A 204 5.68 23.19 -7.85
N GLU A 205 5.91 23.35 -6.55
CA GLU A 205 5.04 24.13 -5.68
C GLU A 205 4.92 25.57 -6.17
N LYS A 206 6.04 26.25 -6.44
CA LYS A 206 6.04 27.64 -6.94
C LYS A 206 5.34 27.76 -8.29
N PHE A 207 5.54 26.80 -9.19
CA PHE A 207 4.93 26.79 -10.52
C PHE A 207 3.41 26.65 -10.48
N LEU A 208 2.89 25.81 -9.58
CA LEU A 208 1.45 25.49 -9.49
C LEU A 208 0.67 26.46 -8.59
N LYS A 209 1.34 27.03 -7.58
CA LYS A 209 0.72 27.85 -6.54
C LYS A 209 0.15 29.15 -7.10
N LYS A 210 -1.15 29.37 -6.87
CA LYS A 210 -1.81 30.68 -7.02
C LYS A 210 -2.22 31.28 -5.67
N GLN A 211 -2.53 30.40 -4.72
CA GLN A 211 -2.95 30.73 -3.36
C GLN A 211 -2.37 29.68 -2.40
N GLU A 212 -2.40 29.99 -1.12
CA GLU A 212 -1.89 29.10 -0.06
C GLU A 212 -2.93 28.94 1.05
N LEU A 213 -3.06 27.73 1.55
CA LEU A 213 -3.87 27.39 2.72
C LEU A 213 -2.94 26.80 3.78
N ILE A 214 -2.87 27.43 4.95
CA ILE A 214 -2.13 26.91 6.10
C ILE A 214 -3.12 26.24 7.05
N LEU A 215 -2.94 24.94 7.29
CA LEU A 215 -3.79 24.18 8.20
C LEU A 215 -3.55 24.58 9.66
N THR A 216 -4.64 24.72 10.39
CA THR A 216 -4.63 25.07 11.81
C THR A 216 -4.35 23.85 12.68
N LYS A 217 -4.03 24.07 13.96
CA LYS A 217 -3.91 22.99 14.96
C LYS A 217 -5.20 22.15 15.08
N LYS A 218 -6.37 22.78 14.91
CA LYS A 218 -7.67 22.10 14.95
C LYS A 218 -7.82 21.15 13.76
N ASP A 219 -7.39 21.58 12.58
CA ASP A 219 -7.43 20.77 11.37
C ASP A 219 -6.53 19.55 11.50
N LEU A 220 -5.31 19.74 12.03
CA LEU A 220 -4.37 18.64 12.29
C LEU A 220 -4.91 17.62 13.30
N ALA A 221 -5.59 18.07 14.36
CA ALA A 221 -6.23 17.17 15.31
C ALA A 221 -7.31 16.31 14.64
N ALA A 222 -8.12 16.91 13.75
CA ALA A 222 -9.12 16.19 12.97
C ALA A 222 -8.48 15.19 11.98
N ILE A 223 -7.42 15.59 11.29
CA ILE A 223 -6.66 14.72 10.36
C ILE A 223 -6.05 13.55 11.12
N ASN A 224 -5.41 13.77 12.27
CA ASN A 224 -4.83 12.69 13.07
C ASN A 224 -5.90 11.70 13.57
N LYS A 225 -7.10 12.18 13.93
CA LYS A 225 -8.22 11.30 14.26
C LYS A 225 -8.66 10.45 13.07
N LEU A 226 -8.73 11.03 11.88
CA LEU A 226 -9.03 10.30 10.63
C LEU A 226 -7.91 9.29 10.29
N ALA A 227 -6.65 9.62 10.56
CA ALA A 227 -5.51 8.78 10.27
C ALA A 227 -5.53 7.43 11.01
N ILE A 228 -6.20 7.35 12.17
CA ILE A 228 -6.40 6.09 12.92
C ILE A 228 -7.04 5.01 12.04
N LYS A 229 -8.02 5.39 11.22
CA LYS A 229 -8.67 4.48 10.24
C LYS A 229 -7.62 3.90 9.29
N TYR A 230 -6.82 4.76 8.66
CA TYR A 230 -5.81 4.37 7.68
C TYR A 230 -4.63 3.58 8.26
N ASN A 231 -4.37 3.73 9.55
CA ASN A 231 -3.37 2.95 10.30
C ASN A 231 -3.92 1.64 10.89
N SER A 232 -5.21 1.36 10.74
CA SER A 232 -5.82 0.18 11.36
C SER A 232 -5.51 -1.11 10.59
N PHE A 233 -5.42 -2.23 11.32
CA PHE A 233 -5.32 -3.57 10.71
C PHE A 233 -6.49 -3.82 9.76
N LYS A 234 -7.72 -3.46 10.19
CA LYS A 234 -8.93 -3.59 9.38
C LYS A 234 -8.80 -2.87 8.04
N TRP A 235 -8.17 -1.69 8.00
CA TRP A 235 -7.93 -0.98 6.75
C TRP A 235 -6.86 -1.66 5.90
N LEU A 236 -5.72 -2.02 6.49
CA LEU A 236 -4.61 -2.65 5.78
C LEU A 236 -5.01 -3.96 5.09
N PHE A 237 -5.85 -4.76 5.75
CA PHE A 237 -6.35 -6.05 5.25
C PHE A 237 -7.74 -5.96 4.61
N ASN A 238 -8.23 -4.75 4.29
CA ASN A 238 -9.49 -4.60 3.57
C ASN A 238 -9.34 -5.00 2.10
N HIS A 239 -9.54 -6.28 1.80
CA HIS A 239 -9.45 -6.89 0.48
C HIS A 239 -10.63 -7.85 0.29
N PRO A 240 -11.00 -8.18 -0.95
CA PRO A 240 -12.01 -9.20 -1.23
C PRO A 240 -11.62 -10.58 -0.63
N ILE A 241 -12.61 -11.48 -0.56
CA ILE A 241 -12.41 -12.87 -0.15
C ILE A 241 -11.32 -13.51 -1.03
N TYR A 242 -10.38 -14.20 -0.40
CA TYR A 242 -9.38 -15.00 -1.10
C TYR A 242 -9.01 -16.23 -0.28
N SER A 243 -8.44 -17.23 -0.95
CA SER A 243 -8.00 -18.47 -0.30
C SER A 243 -6.49 -18.52 -0.13
N LYS A 244 -6.06 -19.24 0.91
CA LYS A 244 -4.66 -19.48 1.23
C LYS A 244 -4.46 -20.94 1.58
N ASN A 245 -3.41 -21.53 1.01
CA ASN A 245 -3.00 -22.90 1.31
C ASN A 245 -1.65 -22.86 2.01
N LEU A 246 -1.57 -23.50 3.16
CA LEU A 246 -0.33 -23.70 3.91
C LEU A 246 -0.08 -25.19 3.99
N GLN A 247 1.19 -25.61 3.91
CA GLN A 247 1.55 -27.02 4.03
C GLN A 247 2.89 -27.16 4.73
N TYR A 248 3.02 -28.20 5.55
CA TYR A 248 4.30 -28.57 6.16
C TYR A 248 4.30 -30.04 6.56
N ARG A 249 5.49 -30.66 6.54
CA ARG A 249 5.71 -32.04 6.99
C ARG A 249 6.44 -32.05 8.32
N PHE A 250 5.75 -32.48 9.37
CA PHE A 250 6.31 -32.71 10.69
C PHE A 250 6.71 -34.19 10.84
N GLY A 251 7.36 -34.53 11.96
CA GLY A 251 7.72 -35.93 12.26
C GLY A 251 6.53 -36.87 12.38
N TRP A 252 5.33 -36.33 12.66
CA TRP A 252 4.08 -37.07 12.81
C TRP A 252 3.21 -37.10 11.54
N GLY A 253 3.61 -36.41 10.46
CA GLY A 253 2.86 -36.36 9.20
C GLY A 253 2.93 -35.01 8.48
N GLU A 254 2.47 -34.99 7.23
CA GLU A 254 2.11 -33.83 6.45
C GLU A 254 0.73 -33.32 6.84
N ILE A 255 0.63 -32.01 7.07
CA ILE A 255 -0.62 -31.28 7.25
C ILE A 255 -0.70 -30.14 6.24
N LYS A 256 -1.90 -29.95 5.69
CA LYS A 256 -2.29 -28.86 4.80
C LYS A 256 -3.45 -28.12 5.45
N VAL A 257 -3.36 -26.79 5.44
CA VAL A 257 -4.40 -25.89 5.93
C VAL A 257 -4.90 -25.07 4.75
N PHE A 258 -6.17 -25.26 4.43
CA PHE A 258 -6.90 -24.36 3.54
C PHE A 258 -7.59 -23.30 4.39
N LEU A 259 -7.37 -22.03 4.05
CA LEU A 259 -8.01 -20.88 4.69
C LEU A 259 -8.77 -20.09 3.64
N GLU A 260 -9.98 -19.67 3.99
CA GLU A 260 -10.67 -18.57 3.30
C GLU A 260 -10.61 -17.34 4.19
N LEU A 261 -10.09 -16.23 3.64
CA LEU A 261 -9.81 -15.01 4.38
C LEU A 261 -10.58 -13.84 3.78
N GLU A 262 -11.22 -13.04 4.64
CA GLU A 262 -11.93 -11.81 4.28
C GLU A 262 -11.64 -10.72 5.30
N ASP A 263 -11.23 -9.53 4.86
CA ASP A 263 -10.86 -8.41 5.76
C ASP A 263 -9.82 -8.80 6.83
N GLY A 264 -8.99 -9.81 6.55
CA GLY A 264 -8.02 -10.40 7.48
C GLY A 264 -8.61 -11.39 8.50
N TYR A 265 -9.90 -11.70 8.44
CA TYR A 265 -10.56 -12.70 9.29
C TYR A 265 -10.65 -14.05 8.59
N ILE A 266 -10.51 -15.13 9.36
CA ILE A 266 -10.71 -16.50 8.90
C ILE A 266 -12.22 -16.74 8.75
N ARG A 267 -12.69 -16.90 7.52
CA ARG A 267 -14.08 -17.27 7.22
C ARG A 267 -14.27 -18.78 7.19
N LYS A 268 -13.25 -19.49 6.72
CA LYS A 268 -13.24 -20.95 6.65
C LYS A 268 -11.84 -21.47 6.91
N MET A 269 -11.75 -22.58 7.62
CA MET A 269 -10.52 -23.36 7.79
C MET A 269 -10.84 -24.84 7.53
N GLU A 270 -10.02 -25.49 6.70
CA GLU A 270 -10.08 -26.93 6.48
C GLU A 270 -8.68 -27.52 6.60
N LEU A 271 -8.61 -28.71 7.20
CA LEU A 271 -7.38 -29.46 7.39
C LEU A 271 -7.41 -30.74 6.57
N CYS A 272 -6.32 -31.04 5.88
CA CYS A 272 -6.10 -32.33 5.23
C CYS A 272 -4.64 -32.74 5.33
N GLY A 273 -4.30 -34.01 5.12
CA GLY A 273 -2.94 -34.50 5.31
C GLY A 273 -2.86 -36.02 5.40
N ASP A 274 -1.68 -36.54 5.71
CA ASP A 274 -1.41 -37.97 5.91
C ASP A 274 -1.25 -38.34 7.41
N PHE A 275 -1.57 -37.41 8.31
CA PHE A 275 -1.49 -37.60 9.75
C PHE A 275 -2.56 -38.56 10.29
N PHE A 276 -2.28 -39.17 11.45
CA PHE A 276 -3.24 -40.05 12.12
C PHE A 276 -4.23 -39.24 12.99
N HIS A 277 -5.52 -39.51 12.84
CA HIS A 277 -6.58 -38.89 13.62
C HIS A 277 -6.73 -39.55 14.99
N ILE A 278 -6.89 -38.74 16.04
CA ILE A 278 -7.44 -39.17 17.35
C ILE A 278 -8.97 -39.00 17.36
N GLN A 279 -9.47 -37.96 16.68
CA GLN A 279 -10.90 -37.74 16.45
C GLN A 279 -11.16 -37.57 14.96
N GLU A 280 -12.20 -38.23 14.45
CA GLU A 280 -12.57 -38.14 13.03
C GLU A 280 -13.01 -36.73 12.62
N ASN A 281 -13.63 -35.97 13.53
CA ASN A 281 -14.22 -34.67 13.22
C ASN A 281 -13.26 -33.50 13.46
N LEU A 282 -12.38 -33.24 12.49
CA LEU A 282 -11.54 -32.04 12.48
C LEU A 282 -12.32 -30.74 12.29
N LYS A 283 -13.57 -30.78 11.81
CA LYS A 283 -14.39 -29.56 11.61
C LYS A 283 -14.63 -28.84 12.94
N LYS A 284 -14.81 -29.59 14.03
CA LYS A 284 -14.94 -29.02 15.38
C LYS A 284 -13.70 -28.25 15.81
N PHE A 285 -12.51 -28.76 15.48
CA PHE A 285 -11.27 -28.02 15.74
C PHE A 285 -11.19 -26.75 14.89
N CYS A 286 -11.51 -26.85 13.59
CA CYS A 286 -11.46 -25.72 12.65
C CYS A 286 -12.44 -24.60 13.02
N SER A 287 -13.64 -24.92 13.52
CA SER A 287 -14.67 -23.93 13.87
C SER A 287 -14.24 -22.98 14.98
N PHE A 288 -13.26 -23.35 15.83
CA PHE A 288 -12.71 -22.43 16.84
C PHE A 288 -11.94 -21.25 16.23
N PHE A 289 -11.54 -21.35 14.97
CA PHE A 289 -10.82 -20.31 14.24
C PHE A 289 -11.73 -19.45 13.36
N GLU A 290 -13.01 -19.80 13.20
CA GLU A 290 -13.95 -18.99 12.43
C GLU A 290 -14.14 -17.60 13.05
N ASN A 291 -14.15 -16.59 12.20
CA ASN A 291 -14.22 -15.17 12.55
C ASN A 291 -13.08 -14.68 13.46
N ILE A 292 -11.98 -15.42 13.56
CA ILE A 292 -10.77 -14.98 14.24
C ILE A 292 -9.90 -14.20 13.26
N LEU A 293 -9.33 -13.10 13.74
CA LEU A 293 -8.35 -12.33 12.98
C LEU A 293 -7.13 -13.21 12.71
N PHE A 294 -6.71 -13.32 11.45
CA PHE A 294 -5.55 -14.13 11.05
C PHE A 294 -4.25 -13.40 11.43
N ARG A 295 -3.95 -13.43 12.72
CA ARG A 295 -2.85 -12.74 13.38
C ARG A 295 -2.33 -13.60 14.54
N THR A 296 -1.01 -13.60 14.74
CA THR A 296 -0.33 -14.45 15.74
C THR A 296 -1.00 -14.38 17.11
N GLU A 297 -1.25 -13.18 17.65
CA GLU A 297 -1.78 -13.04 19.00
C GLU A 297 -3.20 -13.63 19.15
N ASP A 298 -4.02 -13.56 18.10
CA ASP A 298 -5.41 -14.04 18.14
C ASP A 298 -5.46 -15.56 17.93
N ILE A 299 -4.62 -16.11 17.06
CA ILE A 299 -4.43 -17.56 16.89
C ILE A 299 -3.92 -18.19 18.20
N GLN A 300 -2.92 -17.57 18.84
CA GLN A 300 -2.38 -18.04 20.12
C GLN A 300 -3.44 -18.08 21.23
N LYS A 301 -4.37 -17.11 21.29
CA LYS A 301 -5.47 -17.12 22.26
C LYS A 301 -6.38 -18.33 22.09
N ILE A 302 -6.64 -18.75 20.85
CA ILE A 302 -7.44 -19.95 20.56
C ILE A 302 -6.67 -21.21 20.97
N LEU A 303 -5.39 -21.30 20.60
CA LEU A 303 -4.54 -22.45 20.94
C LEU A 303 -4.25 -22.59 22.44
N LYS A 304 -4.50 -21.57 23.27
CA LYS A 304 -4.48 -21.71 24.73
C LYS A 304 -5.72 -22.45 25.28
N LYS A 305 -6.82 -22.47 24.52
CA LYS A 305 -8.11 -23.06 24.91
C LYS A 305 -8.36 -24.43 24.28
N VAL A 306 -7.73 -24.71 23.14
CA VAL A 306 -7.94 -25.93 22.36
C VAL A 306 -6.59 -26.53 22.03
N ASN A 307 -6.45 -27.85 22.23
CA ASN A 307 -5.23 -28.59 21.93
C ASN A 307 -5.43 -29.45 20.66
N ILE A 308 -4.60 -29.22 19.63
CA ILE A 308 -4.63 -29.98 18.39
C ILE A 308 -4.27 -31.45 18.61
N ASN A 309 -3.47 -31.76 19.64
CA ASN A 309 -3.14 -33.13 20.01
C ASN A 309 -4.39 -33.96 20.34
N ASN A 310 -5.49 -33.33 20.75
CA ASN A 310 -6.75 -34.05 21.00
C ASN A 310 -7.44 -34.54 19.71
N TYR A 311 -6.96 -34.09 18.54
CA TYR A 311 -7.54 -34.36 17.22
C TYR A 311 -6.56 -35.08 16.30
N ILE A 312 -5.27 -34.76 16.37
CA ILE A 312 -4.21 -35.32 15.53
C ILE A 312 -3.12 -35.92 16.43
N LEU A 313 -2.80 -37.19 16.22
CA LEU A 313 -1.83 -37.94 17.02
C LEU A 313 -0.44 -37.30 16.93
N ASN A 314 0.19 -37.10 18.09
CA ASN A 314 1.54 -36.51 18.24
C ASN A 314 1.70 -35.06 17.75
N ALA A 315 0.65 -34.42 17.23
CA ALA A 315 0.70 -33.01 16.86
C ALA A 315 0.72 -32.11 18.10
N SER A 316 1.41 -30.97 18.02
CA SER A 316 1.42 -29.97 19.08
C SER A 316 0.84 -28.64 18.61
N ASN A 317 0.32 -27.84 19.55
CA ASN A 317 -0.11 -26.47 19.26
C ASN A 317 1.05 -25.59 18.75
N GLN A 318 2.29 -25.91 19.12
CA GLN A 318 3.47 -25.20 18.63
C GLN A 318 3.71 -25.51 17.15
N ASP A 319 3.59 -26.77 16.71
CA ASP A 319 3.68 -27.16 15.30
C ASP A 319 2.62 -26.44 14.46
N PHE A 320 1.37 -26.45 14.94
CA PHE A 320 0.27 -25.83 14.22
C PHE A 320 0.41 -24.31 14.15
N LEU A 321 0.82 -23.68 15.26
CA LEU A 321 1.12 -22.25 15.28
C LEU A 321 2.24 -21.92 14.29
N PHE A 322 3.34 -22.69 14.31
CA PHE A 322 4.45 -22.51 13.39
C PHE A 322 4.00 -22.54 11.93
N LEU A 323 3.15 -23.51 11.55
CA LEU A 323 2.57 -23.60 10.21
C LEU A 323 1.74 -22.37 9.86
N LEU A 324 0.83 -21.96 10.73
CA LEU A 324 0.00 -20.77 10.49
C LEU A 324 0.86 -19.50 10.39
N GLU A 325 1.93 -19.38 11.19
CA GLU A 325 2.86 -18.26 11.16
C GLU A 325 3.63 -18.12 9.84
N GLN A 326 3.86 -19.22 9.11
CA GLN A 326 4.39 -19.14 7.73
C GLN A 326 3.44 -18.38 6.80
N GLY A 327 2.14 -18.45 7.08
CA GLY A 327 1.11 -17.72 6.35
C GLY A 327 0.90 -16.29 6.84
N LEU A 328 1.52 -15.83 7.93
CA LEU A 328 1.20 -14.51 8.48
C LEU A 328 1.99 -13.38 7.81
N ILE A 329 1.23 -12.36 7.40
CA ILE A 329 1.76 -11.05 7.03
C ILE A 329 1.96 -10.25 8.32
N ASN A 330 3.05 -10.55 9.02
CA ASN A 330 3.43 -9.79 10.20
C ASN A 330 4.03 -8.44 9.80
N ASN A 331 3.22 -7.38 9.84
CA ASN A 331 3.74 -6.01 9.92
C ASN A 331 4.16 -5.75 11.38
N LYS A 332 5.32 -6.30 11.79
CA LYS A 332 5.87 -6.06 13.13
C LYS A 332 6.45 -4.64 13.21
N TYR A 333 5.58 -3.64 13.20
CA TYR A 333 5.87 -2.31 13.71
C TYR A 333 4.74 -1.90 14.64
N LYS A 334 5.13 -1.78 15.91
CA LYS A 334 4.30 -1.62 17.09
C LYS A 334 3.12 -0.66 16.87
N GLN A 335 1.93 -1.11 17.25
CA GLN A 335 0.93 -0.21 17.82
C GLN A 335 1.52 0.28 19.15
N SER A 336 2.25 1.40 19.10
CA SER A 336 2.59 2.19 20.29
C SER A 336 1.73 3.44 20.30
#